data_AF-A0A520CMH9-F1
#
_entry.id   AF-A0A520CMH9-F1
#
_cell.length_a   1.000
_cell.length_b   1.000
_cell.length_c   1.000
_cell.angle_alpha   90.00
_cell.angle_beta   90.00
_cell.angle_gamma   90.00
#
_symmetry.space_group_name_H-M   'P 1'
#
loop_
_entity.id
_entity.type
_entity.pdbx_description
1 polymer ?
#
loop_
_entity_poly.entity_id
_entity_poly.type
_entity_poly.pdbx_seq_one_letter_code
_entity_poly.pdbx_strand_id
1 'polypeptide(L)'
;MTTDLLSPPRAERLPSPSDWTFDLIETYHREIRRTAESFGLDTYPIQLEVITSEQMMDAYASVGMPVIYRHWSYGKQFIATEKNYKRGHMGLAYEIVINSDPCIAYLMEENTMAMQALVIAHAAYGHNSFFKGNYLFRMWTDASSIVDYLVYARNYVSECEQRHGLDAVEELLDSCHALMNYGVDRYRRPQKRSLAQEVSQRAEREHHLQQQVNDLWRTLPRRVEATAGVDALRRFPAEPQENLLYFIEKNAALLEPWQREIVRIVRKVAQYFYPQRQTQVMNEGWATFWHYTLLNTMYDRGLLADGFMMEWLSSHTSVVYQPPVGHRAY
;
A
#
# COMPACT_ATOMS: atom_id res chain seq x y z
N MET A 1 -40.50 -18.28 43.97
CA MET A 1 -39.92 -18.95 42.79
C MET A 1 -39.01 -17.95 42.12
N THR A 2 -37.75 -17.93 42.55
CA THR A 2 -36.68 -17.12 41.95
C THR A 2 -36.22 -17.83 40.68
N THR A 3 -36.61 -17.30 39.53
CA THR A 3 -36.04 -17.67 38.24
C THR A 3 -34.58 -17.24 38.22
N ASP A 4 -33.68 -18.20 38.47
CA ASP A 4 -32.28 -18.12 38.08
C ASP A 4 -32.23 -17.85 36.57
N LEU A 5 -31.94 -16.60 36.22
CA LEU A 5 -31.49 -16.25 34.89
C LEU A 5 -30.10 -16.87 34.73
N LEU A 6 -30.08 -18.10 34.22
CA LEU A 6 -28.87 -18.79 33.79
C LEU A 6 -28.09 -17.85 32.89
N SER A 7 -26.99 -17.32 33.42
CA SER A 7 -25.96 -16.67 32.62
C SER A 7 -25.57 -17.64 31.51
N PRO A 8 -25.37 -17.18 30.26
CA PRO A 8 -24.94 -18.07 29.19
C PRO A 8 -23.66 -18.80 29.63
N PRO A 9 -23.48 -20.08 29.24
CA PRO A 9 -22.29 -20.82 29.60
C PRO A 9 -21.07 -20.02 29.18
N ARG A 10 -20.21 -19.71 30.16
CA ARG A 10 -18.97 -18.94 29.95
C ARG A 10 -18.17 -19.69 28.90
N ALA A 11 -17.90 -19.06 27.77
CA ALA A 11 -17.09 -19.67 26.73
C ALA A 11 -15.74 -20.08 27.32
N GLU A 12 -15.19 -21.22 26.88
CA GLU A 12 -13.89 -21.67 27.32
C GLU A 12 -12.83 -20.62 26.95
N ARG A 13 -12.04 -20.20 27.94
CA ARG A 13 -10.98 -19.20 27.73
C ARG A 13 -9.94 -19.74 26.74
N LEU A 14 -9.51 -18.90 25.83
CA LEU A 14 -8.42 -19.21 24.93
C LEU A 14 -7.09 -19.31 25.70
N PRO A 15 -6.19 -20.22 25.33
CA PRO A 15 -4.84 -20.25 25.87
C PRO A 15 -4.11 -18.93 25.59
N SER A 16 -3.40 -18.39 26.58
CA SER A 16 -2.61 -17.15 26.46
C SER A 16 -1.15 -17.32 26.92
N PRO A 17 -0.38 -18.24 26.32
CA PRO A 17 1.07 -18.27 26.52
C PRO A 17 1.75 -17.03 25.94
N SER A 18 2.98 -16.75 26.38
CA SER A 18 3.82 -15.70 25.78
C SER A 18 4.23 -16.08 24.36
N ASP A 19 4.67 -17.32 24.16
CA ASP A 19 4.98 -17.88 22.84
C ASP A 19 3.70 -18.22 22.06
N TRP A 20 3.82 -18.37 20.74
CA TRP A 20 2.70 -18.71 19.86
C TRP A 20 3.01 -19.95 19.02
N THR A 21 1.96 -20.58 18.48
CA THR A 21 2.03 -21.64 17.47
C THR A 21 1.08 -21.31 16.33
N PHE A 22 1.31 -21.87 15.14
CA PHE A 22 0.39 -21.66 14.00
C PHE A 22 -1.05 -22.05 14.32
N ASP A 23 -1.25 -23.16 15.04
CA ASP A 23 -2.59 -23.59 15.48
C ASP A 23 -3.25 -22.61 16.45
N LEU A 24 -2.44 -22.01 17.34
CA LEU A 24 -2.93 -21.00 18.27
C LEU A 24 -3.30 -19.70 17.55
N ILE A 25 -2.45 -19.24 16.62
CA ILE A 25 -2.74 -18.09 15.75
C ILE A 25 -4.04 -18.33 15.00
N GLU A 26 -4.23 -19.49 14.38
CA GLU A 26 -5.46 -19.78 13.64
C GLU A 26 -6.69 -19.87 14.56
N THR A 27 -6.51 -20.35 15.80
CA THR A 27 -7.58 -20.34 16.81
C THR A 27 -8.00 -18.92 17.17
N TYR A 28 -7.05 -18.02 17.46
CA TYR A 28 -7.35 -16.61 17.71
C TYR A 28 -7.95 -15.94 16.49
N HIS A 29 -7.38 -16.19 15.31
CA HIS A 29 -7.86 -15.68 14.03
C HIS A 29 -9.34 -16.04 13.81
N ARG A 30 -9.74 -17.29 14.09
CA ARG A 30 -11.14 -17.73 13.99
C ARG A 30 -12.07 -17.02 14.96
N GLU A 31 -11.67 -16.84 16.22
CA GLU A 31 -12.52 -16.15 17.20
C GLU A 31 -12.62 -14.64 16.93
N ILE A 32 -11.53 -14.01 16.46
CA ILE A 32 -11.55 -12.62 15.97
C ILE A 32 -12.47 -12.52 14.76
N ARG A 33 -12.36 -13.45 13.80
CA ARG A 33 -13.25 -13.52 12.61
C ARG A 33 -14.71 -13.56 13.02
N ARG A 34 -15.08 -14.51 13.89
CA ARG A 34 -16.45 -14.68 14.39
C ARG A 34 -16.96 -13.42 15.07
N THR A 35 -16.09 -12.73 15.81
CA THR A 35 -16.43 -11.47 16.47
C THR A 35 -16.63 -10.36 15.44
N ALA A 36 -15.75 -10.22 14.45
CA ALA A 36 -15.87 -9.24 13.37
C ALA A 36 -17.13 -9.46 12.51
N GLU A 37 -17.42 -10.71 12.16
CA GLU A 37 -18.64 -11.10 11.44
C GLU A 37 -19.91 -10.76 12.25
N SER A 38 -19.88 -10.89 13.58
CA SER A 38 -21.01 -10.51 14.43
C SER A 38 -21.31 -9.00 14.42
N PHE A 39 -20.33 -8.16 14.05
CA PHE A 39 -20.50 -6.73 13.82
C PHE A 39 -20.79 -6.38 12.35
N GLY A 40 -20.78 -7.36 11.44
CA GLY A 40 -20.96 -7.13 10.01
C GLY A 40 -19.78 -6.46 9.33
N LEU A 41 -18.54 -6.66 9.81
CA LEU A 41 -17.34 -6.18 9.12
C LEU A 41 -17.22 -6.85 7.75
N ASP A 42 -17.16 -6.03 6.71
CA ASP A 42 -16.87 -6.49 5.36
C ASP A 42 -15.36 -6.42 5.08
N THR A 43 -14.73 -7.57 4.89
CA THR A 43 -13.28 -7.71 4.65
C THR A 43 -13.01 -8.55 3.40
N TYR A 44 -11.86 -8.34 2.75
CA TYR A 44 -11.35 -9.31 1.77
C TYR A 44 -10.90 -10.59 2.49
N PRO A 45 -10.86 -11.75 1.80
CA PRO A 45 -10.27 -12.97 2.35
C PRO A 45 -8.88 -12.68 2.93
N ILE A 46 -8.61 -13.17 4.13
CA ILE A 46 -7.38 -12.84 4.87
C ILE A 46 -6.37 -13.98 4.72
N GLN A 47 -5.15 -13.63 4.34
CA GLN A 47 -3.98 -14.50 4.36
C GLN A 47 -3.00 -13.97 5.41
N LEU A 48 -2.73 -14.77 6.45
CA LEU A 48 -1.76 -14.44 7.49
C LEU A 48 -0.39 -15.03 7.11
N GLU A 49 0.65 -14.22 7.13
CA GLU A 49 2.03 -14.65 6.88
C GLU A 49 2.93 -14.24 8.04
N VAL A 50 3.60 -15.21 8.65
CA VAL A 50 4.60 -14.91 9.69
C VAL A 50 5.96 -14.69 9.02
N ILE A 51 6.59 -13.56 9.34
CA ILE A 51 7.87 -13.15 8.76
C ILE A 51 8.86 -12.73 9.84
N THR A 52 10.15 -12.82 9.52
CA THR A 52 11.22 -12.35 10.41
C THR A 52 11.25 -10.82 10.47
N SER A 53 11.88 -10.27 11.51
CA SER A 53 12.11 -8.82 11.60
C SER A 53 12.86 -8.23 10.41
N GLU A 54 13.82 -8.97 9.81
CA GLU A 54 14.55 -8.54 8.61
C GLU A 54 13.64 -8.45 7.39
N GLN A 55 12.83 -9.49 7.15
CA GLN A 55 11.86 -9.51 6.05
C GLN A 55 10.84 -8.39 6.20
N MET A 56 10.46 -8.08 7.44
CA MET A 56 9.54 -6.99 7.70
C MET A 56 10.14 -5.62 7.40
N MET A 57 11.42 -5.39 7.74
CA MET A 57 12.09 -4.14 7.38
C MET A 57 12.22 -3.97 5.87
N ASP A 58 12.47 -5.05 5.13
CA ASP A 58 12.50 -5.04 3.66
C ASP A 58 11.12 -4.72 3.08
N ALA A 59 10.07 -5.33 3.63
CA ALA A 59 8.70 -5.00 3.27
C ALA A 59 8.36 -3.52 3.56
N TYR A 60 8.78 -2.95 4.68
CA TYR A 60 8.57 -1.51 4.97
C TYR A 60 9.31 -0.59 4.01
N ALA A 61 10.56 -0.93 3.66
CA ALA A 61 11.37 -0.17 2.72
C ALA A 61 10.75 -0.15 1.31
N SER A 62 10.00 -1.21 0.96
CA SER A 62 9.30 -1.38 -0.31
C SER A 62 7.81 -0.98 -0.26
N VAL A 63 7.38 -0.19 0.74
CA VAL A 63 5.99 0.29 0.90
C VAL A 63 4.98 -0.87 1.06
N GLY A 64 5.42 -1.95 1.70
CA GLY A 64 4.64 -3.15 2.00
C GLY A 64 4.51 -4.12 0.84
N MET A 65 5.17 -3.90 -0.31
CA MET A 65 5.02 -4.76 -1.49
C MET A 65 6.23 -5.68 -1.70
N PRO A 66 6.05 -7.02 -1.67
CA PRO A 66 7.16 -7.98 -1.78
C PRO A 66 7.86 -7.98 -3.15
N VAL A 67 7.28 -7.35 -4.17
CA VAL A 67 7.78 -7.41 -5.55
C VAL A 67 7.85 -6.02 -6.20
N ILE A 68 8.65 -5.10 -5.65
CA ILE A 68 8.93 -3.82 -6.31
C ILE A 68 10.19 -3.90 -7.17
N TYR A 69 10.32 -3.02 -8.17
CA TYR A 69 11.57 -2.84 -8.92
C TYR A 69 12.64 -2.24 -8.01
N ARG A 70 13.91 -2.49 -8.33
CA ARG A 70 15.04 -2.02 -7.52
C ARG A 70 15.24 -0.51 -7.70
N HIS A 71 15.50 0.17 -6.59
CA HIS A 71 15.86 1.59 -6.57
C HIS A 71 16.64 1.90 -5.30
N TRP A 72 17.70 2.70 -5.38
CA TRP A 72 18.58 3.00 -4.24
C TRP A 72 17.83 3.69 -3.08
N SER A 73 16.76 4.45 -3.38
CA SER A 73 15.96 5.13 -2.34
C SER A 73 15.33 4.14 -1.36
N TYR A 74 14.93 2.96 -1.83
CA TYR A 74 14.39 1.91 -0.96
C TYR A 74 15.46 1.37 -0.03
N GLY A 75 16.69 1.14 -0.53
CA GLY A 75 17.83 0.75 0.31
C GLY A 75 18.19 1.81 1.37
N LYS A 76 18.13 3.10 1.01
CA LYS A 76 18.29 4.20 1.98
C LYS A 76 17.20 4.16 3.06
N GLN A 77 15.95 3.91 2.68
CA GLN A 77 14.83 3.80 3.61
C GLN A 77 14.95 2.56 4.52
N PHE A 78 15.43 1.44 3.98
CA PHE A 78 15.75 0.23 4.75
C PHE A 78 16.75 0.55 5.86
N ILE A 79 17.91 1.13 5.52
CA ILE A 79 18.95 1.46 6.50
C ILE A 79 18.43 2.44 7.57
N ALA A 80 17.60 3.41 7.18
CA ALA A 80 16.98 4.34 8.13
C ALA A 80 16.04 3.61 9.10
N THR A 81 15.21 2.71 8.59
CA THR A 81 14.24 1.92 9.36
C THR A 81 14.95 0.96 10.31
N GLU A 82 15.93 0.21 9.81
CA GLU A 82 16.76 -0.72 10.58
C GLU A 82 17.48 0.00 11.74
N LYS A 83 18.06 1.17 11.46
CA LYS A 83 18.77 1.96 12.49
C LYS A 83 17.81 2.47 13.57
N ASN A 84 16.60 2.87 13.22
CA ASN A 84 15.59 3.28 14.18
C ASN A 84 15.11 2.10 15.05
N TYR A 85 14.93 0.92 14.43
CA TYR A 85 14.60 -0.30 15.14
C TYR A 85 15.70 -0.71 16.13
N LYS A 86 16.95 -0.82 15.68
CA LYS A 86 18.10 -1.17 16.54
C LYS A 86 18.31 -0.22 17.71
N ARG A 87 17.89 1.03 17.59
CA ARG A 87 17.97 2.05 18.65
C ARG A 87 16.81 2.00 19.65
N GLY A 88 15.85 1.08 19.47
CA GLY A 88 14.66 1.00 20.31
C GLY A 88 13.75 2.22 20.20
N HIS A 89 13.94 3.07 19.19
CA HIS A 89 13.08 4.25 18.95
C HIS A 89 11.72 3.86 18.35
N MET A 90 11.58 2.62 17.90
CA MET A 90 10.34 2.07 17.38
C MET A 90 9.98 0.82 18.19
N GLY A 91 8.95 0.94 19.02
CA GLY A 91 8.68 0.01 20.12
C GLY A 91 7.34 -0.69 20.08
N LEU A 92 6.72 -0.89 18.92
CA LEU A 92 5.40 -1.53 18.84
C LEU A 92 5.36 -2.56 17.70
N ALA A 93 4.45 -3.53 17.85
CA ALA A 93 4.25 -4.62 16.91
C ALA A 93 4.11 -4.08 15.50
N TYR A 94 5.13 -4.32 14.68
CA TYR A 94 5.07 -3.93 13.30
C TYR A 94 4.05 -4.81 12.62
N GLU A 95 3.07 -4.15 12.03
CA GLU A 95 2.09 -4.76 11.16
C GLU A 95 2.30 -4.22 9.75
N ILE A 96 2.17 -5.08 8.76
CA ILE A 96 2.09 -4.66 7.37
C ILE A 96 0.89 -5.37 6.79
N VAL A 97 0.06 -4.60 6.11
CA VAL A 97 -1.09 -5.12 5.38
C VAL A 97 -0.98 -4.72 3.91
N ILE A 98 -1.11 -5.70 3.04
CA ILE A 98 -1.23 -5.48 1.60
C ILE A 98 -2.71 -5.49 1.26
N ASN A 99 -3.17 -4.38 0.67
CA ASN A 99 -4.50 -4.28 0.09
C ASN A 99 -4.58 -5.07 -1.23
N SER A 100 -4.63 -6.39 -1.12
CA SER A 100 -4.85 -7.33 -2.23
C SER A 100 -6.11 -8.18 -1.99
N ASP A 101 -6.52 -8.96 -2.98
CA ASP A 101 -7.57 -9.98 -2.83
C ASP A 101 -6.98 -11.35 -3.19
N PRO A 102 -6.57 -12.18 -2.20
CA PRO A 102 -6.74 -12.03 -0.75
C PRO A 102 -5.87 -10.93 -0.13
N CYS A 103 -6.33 -10.35 0.99
CA CYS A 103 -5.59 -9.38 1.78
C CYS A 103 -4.50 -10.09 2.59
N ILE A 104 -3.26 -9.67 2.43
CA ILE A 104 -2.11 -10.29 3.11
C ILE A 104 -1.78 -9.45 4.34
N ALA A 105 -1.74 -10.09 5.52
CA ALA A 105 -1.33 -9.45 6.77
C ALA A 105 -0.08 -10.16 7.32
N TYR A 106 0.98 -9.39 7.50
CA TYR A 106 2.26 -9.87 8.00
C TYR A 106 2.32 -9.77 9.52
N LEU A 107 2.72 -10.88 10.14
CA LEU A 107 2.90 -11.05 11.58
C LEU A 107 4.39 -11.19 11.87
N MET A 108 4.94 -10.43 12.82
CA MET A 108 6.32 -10.63 13.26
C MET A 108 6.45 -11.89 14.10
N GLU A 109 7.50 -12.68 13.89
CA GLU A 109 7.76 -13.87 14.70
C GLU A 109 8.08 -13.55 16.17
N GLU A 110 8.67 -12.38 16.44
CA GLU A 110 9.08 -11.97 17.78
C GLU A 110 7.92 -11.45 18.65
N ASN A 111 6.72 -11.30 18.08
CA ASN A 111 5.54 -10.86 18.83
C ASN A 111 5.05 -11.95 19.79
N THR A 112 4.62 -11.55 20.98
CA THR A 112 3.86 -12.42 21.89
C THR A 112 2.49 -12.77 21.30
N MET A 113 1.82 -13.80 21.82
CA MET A 113 0.47 -14.14 21.36
C MET A 113 -0.53 -12.98 21.52
N ALA A 114 -0.39 -12.15 22.56
CA ALA A 114 -1.23 -10.97 22.73
C ALA A 114 -1.02 -9.93 21.63
N MET A 115 0.25 -9.70 21.27
CA MET A 115 0.60 -8.80 20.17
C MET A 115 0.19 -9.38 18.81
N GLN A 116 0.29 -10.70 18.60
CA GLN A 116 -0.23 -11.35 17.38
C GLN A 116 -1.73 -11.13 17.23
N ALA A 117 -2.50 -11.36 18.28
CA ALA A 117 -3.94 -11.14 18.27
C ALA A 117 -4.31 -9.66 18.05
N LEU A 118 -3.53 -8.74 18.60
CA LEU A 118 -3.66 -7.30 18.35
C LEU A 118 -3.45 -6.97 16.87
N VAL A 119 -2.35 -7.44 16.26
CA VAL A 119 -2.04 -7.20 14.85
C VAL A 119 -3.10 -7.84 13.95
N ILE A 120 -3.57 -9.06 14.26
CA ILE A 120 -4.67 -9.69 13.49
C ILE A 120 -5.92 -8.81 13.56
N ALA A 121 -6.34 -8.37 14.75
CA ALA A 121 -7.53 -7.53 14.89
C ALA A 121 -7.36 -6.15 14.22
N HIS A 122 -6.17 -5.55 14.30
CA HIS A 122 -5.86 -4.23 13.75
C HIS A 122 -5.66 -4.27 12.24
N ALA A 123 -4.67 -5.01 11.77
CA ALA A 123 -4.29 -5.05 10.36
C ALA A 123 -5.21 -5.94 9.52
N ALA A 124 -5.46 -7.17 9.97
CA ALA A 124 -6.17 -8.15 9.16
C ALA A 124 -7.68 -7.88 9.06
N TYR A 125 -8.28 -7.25 10.08
CA TYR A 125 -9.70 -6.86 10.09
C TYR A 125 -9.92 -5.34 10.00
N GLY A 126 -9.21 -4.56 10.81
CA GLY A 126 -9.33 -3.10 10.82
C GLY A 126 -8.96 -2.45 9.49
N HIS A 127 -7.69 -2.49 9.10
CA HIS A 127 -7.24 -1.90 7.83
C HIS A 127 -7.92 -2.56 6.61
N ASN A 128 -8.06 -3.89 6.61
CA ASN A 128 -8.73 -4.61 5.52
C ASN A 128 -10.17 -4.11 5.28
N SER A 129 -10.97 -3.99 6.34
CA SER A 129 -12.33 -3.45 6.22
C SER A 129 -12.35 -1.98 5.77
N PHE A 130 -11.36 -1.20 6.21
CA PHE A 130 -11.18 0.17 5.73
C PHE A 130 -10.91 0.21 4.23
N PHE A 131 -9.95 -0.58 3.73
CA PHE A 131 -9.59 -0.62 2.32
C PHE A 131 -10.75 -1.10 1.44
N LYS A 132 -11.48 -2.12 1.88
CA LYS A 132 -12.64 -2.64 1.14
C LYS A 132 -13.80 -1.65 1.09
N GLY A 133 -14.09 -0.97 2.22
CA GLY A 133 -15.21 -0.05 2.34
C GLY A 133 -14.95 1.36 1.79
N ASN A 134 -13.70 1.83 1.82
CA ASN A 134 -13.38 3.23 1.53
C ASN A 134 -13.53 3.58 0.04
N TYR A 135 -14.24 4.68 -0.20
CA TYR A 135 -14.52 5.20 -1.55
C TYR A 135 -13.26 5.43 -2.40
N LEU A 136 -12.19 5.99 -1.84
CA LEU A 136 -10.97 6.27 -2.59
C LEU A 136 -10.26 4.97 -3.00
N PHE A 137 -10.19 3.98 -2.12
CA PHE A 137 -9.61 2.68 -2.46
C PHE A 137 -10.41 1.98 -3.55
N ARG A 138 -11.74 1.94 -3.45
CA ARG A 138 -12.60 1.33 -4.48
C ARG A 138 -12.45 1.97 -5.86
N MET A 139 -12.13 3.28 -5.90
CA MET A 139 -11.94 4.04 -7.13
C MET A 139 -10.56 3.92 -7.75
N TRP A 140 -9.52 3.97 -6.93
CA TRP A 140 -8.14 4.15 -7.41
C TRP A 140 -7.29 2.89 -7.29
N THR A 141 -7.75 1.88 -6.55
CA THR A 141 -7.05 0.61 -6.40
C THR A 141 -7.80 -0.52 -7.10
N ASP A 142 -7.03 -1.47 -7.61
CA ASP A 142 -7.50 -2.77 -8.03
C ASP A 142 -6.70 -3.82 -7.26
N ALA A 143 -7.27 -4.24 -6.12
CA ALA A 143 -6.66 -5.20 -5.21
C ALA A 143 -6.38 -6.55 -5.88
N SER A 144 -7.13 -6.90 -6.93
CA SER A 144 -7.01 -8.19 -7.62
C SER A 144 -5.80 -8.28 -8.56
N SER A 145 -5.37 -7.14 -9.14
CA SER A 145 -4.37 -7.13 -10.21
C SER A 145 -3.06 -6.44 -9.84
N ILE A 146 -2.96 -5.86 -8.66
CA ILE A 146 -1.78 -5.07 -8.26
C ILE A 146 -0.51 -5.92 -8.20
N VAL A 147 -0.59 -7.12 -7.64
CA VAL A 147 0.58 -8.01 -7.48
C VAL A 147 1.16 -8.37 -8.85
N ASP A 148 0.32 -8.79 -9.78
CA ASP A 148 0.72 -9.10 -11.16
C ASP A 148 1.35 -7.90 -11.86
N TYR A 149 0.78 -6.70 -11.66
CA TYR A 149 1.31 -5.47 -12.22
C TYR A 149 2.71 -5.13 -11.69
N LEU A 150 2.94 -5.33 -10.40
CA LEU A 150 4.24 -5.09 -9.77
C LEU A 150 5.31 -6.09 -10.24
N VAL A 151 4.94 -7.37 -10.39
CA VAL A 151 5.81 -8.39 -11.01
C VAL A 151 6.18 -7.99 -12.43
N TYR A 152 5.22 -7.53 -13.24
CA TYR A 152 5.47 -6.99 -14.57
C TYR A 152 6.44 -5.80 -14.54
N ALA A 153 6.18 -4.81 -13.67
CA ALA A 153 6.99 -3.61 -13.54
C ALA A 153 8.45 -3.94 -13.18
N ARG A 154 8.66 -4.84 -12.22
CA ARG A 154 10.00 -5.32 -11.82
C ARG A 154 10.72 -5.97 -13.00
N ASN A 155 10.08 -6.92 -13.67
CA ASN A 155 10.70 -7.63 -14.79
C ASN A 155 11.02 -6.67 -15.95
N TYR A 156 10.14 -5.71 -16.22
CA TYR A 156 10.33 -4.72 -17.26
C TYR A 156 11.52 -3.78 -16.98
N VAL A 157 11.63 -3.27 -15.75
CA VAL A 157 12.77 -2.43 -15.34
C VAL A 157 14.07 -3.23 -15.47
N SER A 158 14.10 -4.49 -15.01
CA SER A 158 15.29 -5.34 -15.17
C SER A 158 15.67 -5.63 -16.63
N GLU A 159 14.69 -5.79 -17.51
CA GLU A 159 14.95 -5.92 -18.96
C GLU A 159 15.53 -4.62 -19.55
N CYS A 160 15.06 -3.46 -19.08
CA CYS A 160 15.59 -2.16 -19.49
C CYS A 160 17.03 -1.96 -19.00
N GLU A 161 17.33 -2.33 -17.75
CA GLU A 161 18.69 -2.25 -17.17
C GLU A 161 19.67 -3.09 -18.01
N GLN A 162 19.26 -4.28 -18.45
CA GLN A 162 20.09 -5.16 -19.29
C GLN A 162 20.34 -4.58 -20.68
N ARG A 163 19.37 -3.87 -21.27
CA ARG A 163 19.45 -3.37 -22.65
C ARG A 163 20.07 -1.98 -22.77
N HIS A 164 19.74 -1.10 -21.84
CA HIS A 164 20.05 0.34 -21.91
C HIS A 164 21.12 0.76 -20.89
N GLY A 165 21.54 -0.16 -20.01
CA GLY A 165 22.51 0.11 -18.95
C GLY A 165 21.83 0.59 -17.66
N LEU A 166 22.52 0.38 -16.53
CA LEU A 166 22.00 0.71 -15.21
C LEU A 166 21.86 2.22 -15.01
N ASP A 167 22.92 2.98 -15.33
CA ASP A 167 22.96 4.44 -15.10
C ASP A 167 21.82 5.19 -15.81
N ALA A 168 21.52 4.82 -17.07
CA ALA A 168 20.48 5.47 -17.86
C ALA A 168 19.06 5.17 -17.34
N VAL A 169 18.83 3.95 -16.83
CA VAL A 169 17.55 3.56 -16.23
C VAL A 169 17.38 4.22 -14.86
N GLU A 170 18.44 4.26 -14.07
CA GLU A 170 18.45 4.90 -12.75
C GLU A 170 18.20 6.40 -12.83
N GLU A 171 18.87 7.13 -13.73
CA GLU A 171 18.66 8.58 -13.93
C GLU A 171 17.19 8.91 -14.28
N LEU A 172 16.57 8.08 -15.12
CA LEU A 172 15.17 8.23 -15.48
C LEU A 172 14.24 7.90 -14.30
N LEU A 173 14.52 6.81 -13.57
CA LEU A 173 13.75 6.41 -12.40
C LEU A 173 13.83 7.49 -11.31
N ASP A 174 15.02 8.02 -11.03
CA ASP A 174 15.23 9.13 -10.08
C ASP A 174 14.37 10.34 -10.43
N SER A 175 14.38 10.72 -11.70
CA SER A 175 13.57 11.82 -12.23
C SER A 175 12.07 11.55 -12.05
N CYS A 176 11.61 10.33 -12.32
CA CYS A 176 10.22 9.93 -12.15
C CYS A 176 9.82 9.89 -10.67
N HIS A 177 10.69 9.38 -9.78
CA HIS A 177 10.48 9.29 -8.34
C HIS A 177 10.39 10.67 -7.70
N ALA A 178 11.22 11.63 -8.14
CA ALA A 178 11.13 13.03 -7.70
C ALA A 178 9.76 13.65 -8.01
N LEU A 179 9.13 13.23 -9.12
CA LEU A 179 7.82 13.70 -9.55
C LEU A 179 6.65 12.81 -9.11
N MET A 180 6.90 11.70 -8.40
CA MET A 180 5.91 10.68 -8.06
C MET A 180 4.69 11.25 -7.34
N ASN A 181 4.89 12.22 -6.45
CA ASN A 181 3.81 12.87 -5.69
C ASN A 181 2.90 13.77 -6.55
N TYR A 182 3.38 14.17 -7.73
CA TYR A 182 2.63 14.92 -8.74
C TYR A 182 2.18 14.02 -9.90
N GLY A 183 2.37 12.71 -9.78
CA GLY A 183 1.99 11.69 -10.75
C GLY A 183 0.56 11.17 -10.59
N VAL A 184 -0.29 11.87 -9.84
CA VAL A 184 -1.61 11.40 -9.42
C VAL A 184 -2.69 12.25 -10.05
N ASP A 185 -3.66 11.61 -10.71
CA ASP A 185 -4.92 12.22 -11.08
C ASP A 185 -5.87 12.13 -9.86
N ARG A 186 -6.38 13.28 -9.41
CA ARG A 186 -7.27 13.41 -8.26
C ARG A 186 -8.74 13.40 -8.68
N TYR A 187 -9.02 13.90 -9.89
CA TYR A 187 -10.39 14.10 -10.37
C TYR A 187 -10.78 13.15 -11.51
N ARG A 188 -9.81 12.57 -12.23
CA ARG A 188 -10.07 11.73 -13.41
C ARG A 188 -9.93 10.25 -13.10
N ARG A 189 -11.05 9.53 -13.13
CA ARG A 189 -11.08 8.09 -12.83
C ARG A 189 -10.31 7.28 -13.88
N PRO A 190 -9.35 6.42 -13.48
CA PRO A 190 -8.69 5.51 -14.40
C PRO A 190 -9.68 4.40 -14.75
N GLN A 191 -9.65 3.92 -15.99
CA GLN A 191 -10.36 2.69 -16.33
C GLN A 191 -9.64 1.50 -15.70
N LYS A 192 -10.38 0.63 -15.00
CA LYS A 192 -9.87 -0.67 -14.54
C LYS A 192 -9.64 -1.53 -15.78
N ARG A 193 -8.37 -1.70 -16.16
CA ARG A 193 -7.94 -2.49 -17.32
C ARG A 193 -7.11 -3.66 -16.81
N SER A 194 -7.32 -4.84 -17.38
CA SER A 194 -6.54 -6.01 -16.98
C SER A 194 -5.12 -5.94 -17.52
N LEU A 195 -4.16 -6.57 -16.84
CA LEU A 195 -2.76 -6.60 -17.28
C LEU A 195 -2.62 -7.12 -18.73
N ALA A 196 -3.40 -8.13 -19.12
CA ALA A 196 -3.41 -8.65 -20.49
C ALA A 196 -3.85 -7.60 -21.54
N GLN A 197 -4.83 -6.75 -21.21
CA GLN A 197 -5.22 -5.63 -22.06
C GLN A 197 -4.14 -4.55 -22.13
N GLU A 198 -3.38 -4.36 -21.05
CA GLU A 198 -2.30 -3.38 -21.02
C GLU A 198 -1.10 -3.77 -21.87
N VAL A 199 -0.73 -5.06 -21.81
CA VAL A 199 0.35 -5.66 -22.59
C VAL A 199 0.01 -5.68 -24.07
N SER A 200 -1.19 -6.12 -24.46
CA SER A 200 -1.62 -6.12 -25.88
C SER A 200 -1.60 -4.71 -26.48
N GLN A 201 -2.16 -3.73 -25.77
CA GLN A 201 -2.15 -2.34 -26.22
C GLN A 201 -0.76 -1.69 -26.17
N ARG A 202 0.23 -2.28 -25.49
CA ARG A 202 1.61 -1.76 -25.50
C ARG A 202 2.19 -1.86 -26.90
N ALA A 203 2.08 -3.03 -27.53
CA ALA A 203 2.55 -3.25 -28.88
C ALA A 203 1.85 -2.30 -29.87
N GLU A 204 0.54 -2.08 -29.70
CA GLU A 204 -0.21 -1.11 -30.51
C GLU A 204 0.26 0.33 -30.29
N ARG A 205 0.52 0.74 -29.04
CA ARG A 205 1.04 2.07 -28.71
C ARG A 205 2.43 2.31 -29.28
N GLU A 206 3.31 1.32 -29.17
CA GLU A 206 4.66 1.36 -29.72
C GLU A 206 4.62 1.50 -31.24
N HIS A 207 3.77 0.71 -31.90
CA HIS A 207 3.55 0.80 -33.34
C HIS A 207 3.00 2.17 -33.77
N HIS A 208 1.99 2.70 -33.07
CA HIS A 208 1.42 4.02 -33.36
C HIS A 208 2.44 5.15 -33.13
N LEU A 209 3.30 5.03 -32.12
CA LEU A 209 4.40 5.97 -31.88
C LEU A 209 5.43 5.94 -33.01
N GLN A 210 5.82 4.75 -33.45
CA GLN A 210 6.72 4.57 -34.59
C GLN A 210 6.14 5.23 -35.85
N GLN A 211 4.83 5.11 -36.07
CA GLN A 211 4.13 5.74 -37.19
C GLN A 211 4.13 7.28 -37.09
N GLN A 212 3.77 7.85 -35.93
CA GLN A 212 3.75 9.31 -35.73
C GLN A 212 5.13 9.95 -35.87
N VAL A 213 6.18 9.31 -35.33
CA VAL A 213 7.56 9.76 -35.50
C VAL A 213 7.91 9.73 -36.99
N ASN A 214 7.66 8.61 -37.68
CA ASN A 214 7.92 8.51 -39.12
C ASN A 214 7.19 9.59 -39.93
N ASP A 215 5.94 9.91 -39.62
CA ASP A 215 5.20 10.96 -40.32
C ASP A 215 5.77 12.37 -40.05
N LEU A 216 6.14 12.68 -38.80
CA LEU A 216 6.82 13.95 -38.44
C LEU A 216 8.16 14.14 -39.18
N TRP A 217 8.94 13.06 -39.35
CA TRP A 217 10.19 13.10 -40.12
C TRP A 217 9.96 13.13 -41.64
N ARG A 218 8.85 12.55 -42.12
CA ARG A 218 8.48 12.55 -43.55
C ARG A 218 7.94 13.90 -44.00
N THR A 219 7.32 14.65 -43.11
CA THR A 219 6.83 16.02 -43.35
C THR A 219 7.69 17.07 -42.67
N LEU A 220 9.02 17.02 -42.81
CA LEU A 220 9.88 18.18 -42.49
C LEU A 220 9.48 19.33 -43.43
N PRO A 221 8.83 20.41 -42.94
CA PRO A 221 8.59 21.56 -43.80
C PRO A 221 9.96 22.19 -44.06
N ARG A 222 10.34 22.27 -45.33
CA ARG A 222 11.49 23.07 -45.76
C ARG A 222 11.24 24.48 -45.25
N ARG A 223 11.99 24.90 -44.23
CA ARG A 223 11.93 26.16 -43.47
C ARG A 223 11.18 27.26 -44.23
N VAL A 224 9.86 27.31 -44.08
CA VAL A 224 9.08 28.48 -44.44
C VAL A 224 9.29 29.41 -43.27
N GLU A 225 9.74 30.63 -43.54
CA GLU A 225 9.84 31.71 -42.56
C GLU A 225 8.44 31.96 -41.98
N ALA A 226 8.08 31.18 -40.96
CA ALA A 226 6.81 31.31 -40.28
C ALA A 226 6.93 32.50 -39.34
N THR A 227 6.15 33.53 -39.66
CA THR A 227 5.83 34.69 -38.82
C THR A 227 5.78 34.31 -37.34
N ALA A 228 6.83 34.66 -36.60
CA ALA A 228 7.05 34.35 -35.19
C ALA A 228 6.15 35.16 -34.24
N GLY A 229 4.87 35.36 -34.56
CA GLY A 229 4.00 36.34 -33.88
C GLY A 229 2.67 35.85 -33.33
N VAL A 230 2.19 34.64 -33.67
CA VAL A 230 0.80 34.22 -33.30
C VAL A 230 0.70 32.85 -32.63
N ASP A 231 1.59 31.90 -32.90
CA ASP A 231 1.52 30.55 -32.27
C ASP A 231 2.21 30.46 -30.90
N ALA A 232 3.04 31.44 -30.51
CA ALA A 232 3.73 31.45 -29.21
C ALA A 232 2.80 31.73 -28.00
N LEU A 233 1.52 32.03 -28.23
CA LEU A 233 0.53 32.37 -27.21
C LEU A 233 -0.50 31.26 -26.93
N ARG A 234 -0.44 30.13 -27.64
CA ARG A 234 -1.32 29.00 -27.31
C ARG A 234 -0.80 28.30 -26.06
N ARG A 235 -1.51 28.48 -24.94
CA ARG A 235 -1.24 27.77 -23.69
C ARG A 235 -1.32 26.26 -23.97
N PHE A 236 -0.19 25.59 -23.82
CA PHE A 236 -0.07 24.13 -23.97
C PHE A 236 0.21 23.52 -22.60
N PRO A 237 -0.50 22.47 -22.18
CA PRO A 237 -1.67 21.88 -22.83
C PRO A 237 -2.91 22.80 -22.78
N ALA A 238 -3.86 22.60 -23.71
CA ALA A 238 -5.08 23.41 -23.81
C ALA A 238 -5.93 23.34 -22.52
N GLU A 239 -5.92 22.19 -21.86
CA GLU A 239 -6.48 21.99 -20.52
C GLU A 239 -5.36 21.73 -19.52
N PRO A 240 -5.37 22.34 -18.32
CA PRO A 240 -4.36 22.08 -17.30
C PRO A 240 -4.32 20.60 -16.91
N GLN A 241 -3.13 20.00 -16.92
CA GLN A 241 -2.92 18.62 -16.51
C GLN A 241 -2.22 18.60 -15.14
N GLU A 242 -2.91 18.13 -14.10
CA GLU A 242 -2.34 18.03 -12.75
C GLU A 242 -1.29 16.91 -12.63
N ASN A 243 -1.51 15.81 -13.35
CA ASN A 243 -0.61 14.66 -13.35
C ASN A 243 0.59 14.92 -14.26
N LEU A 244 1.72 15.35 -13.67
CA LEU A 244 2.94 15.69 -14.39
C LEU A 244 3.54 14.49 -15.10
N LEU A 245 3.53 13.30 -14.47
CA LEU A 245 4.02 12.08 -15.11
C LEU A 245 3.15 11.70 -16.32
N TYR A 246 1.82 11.89 -16.25
CA TYR A 246 0.93 11.67 -17.40
C TYR A 246 1.23 12.67 -18.52
N PHE A 247 1.41 13.94 -18.17
CA PHE A 247 1.74 14.99 -19.12
C PHE A 247 3.04 14.65 -19.88
N ILE A 248 4.08 14.24 -19.16
CA ILE A 248 5.36 13.83 -19.73
C ILE A 248 5.18 12.58 -20.60
N GLU A 249 4.47 11.54 -20.12
CA GLU A 249 4.19 10.31 -20.87
C GLU A 249 3.54 10.58 -22.24
N LYS A 250 2.66 11.59 -22.33
CA LYS A 250 1.90 11.89 -23.55
C LYS A 250 2.56 12.90 -24.47
N ASN A 251 3.29 13.88 -23.93
CA ASN A 251 3.71 15.05 -24.69
C ASN A 251 5.23 15.12 -24.90
N ALA A 252 6.04 14.32 -24.20
CA ALA A 252 7.48 14.34 -24.40
C ALA A 252 7.86 13.59 -25.68
N ALA A 253 8.09 14.35 -26.76
CA ALA A 253 8.45 13.81 -28.07
C ALA A 253 9.80 13.09 -28.09
N LEU A 254 10.73 13.46 -27.19
CA LEU A 254 12.07 12.90 -27.11
C LEU A 254 12.15 11.59 -26.31
N LEU A 255 11.08 11.20 -25.61
CA LEU A 255 11.10 9.94 -24.85
C LEU A 255 10.97 8.74 -25.78
N GLU A 256 11.96 7.86 -25.70
CA GLU A 256 11.94 6.55 -26.33
C GLU A 256 10.80 5.68 -25.75
N PRO A 257 10.35 4.65 -26.49
CA PRO A 257 9.26 3.78 -26.05
C PRO A 257 9.49 3.19 -24.65
N TRP A 258 10.73 2.78 -24.33
CA TRP A 258 11.06 2.19 -23.03
C TRP A 258 11.01 3.21 -21.89
N GLN A 259 11.53 4.42 -22.11
CA GLN A 259 11.50 5.49 -21.12
C GLN A 259 10.07 5.86 -20.75
N ARG A 260 9.19 5.93 -21.76
CA ARG A 260 7.78 6.24 -21.58
C ARG A 260 7.04 5.18 -20.77
N GLU A 261 7.41 3.91 -20.94
CA GLU A 261 6.83 2.83 -20.14
C GLU A 261 7.30 2.91 -18.68
N ILE A 262 8.56 3.27 -18.42
CA ILE A 262 9.05 3.53 -17.05
C ILE A 262 8.27 4.68 -16.40
N VAL A 263 8.08 5.81 -17.10
CA VAL A 263 7.24 6.93 -16.61
C VAL A 263 5.83 6.45 -16.26
N ARG A 264 5.24 5.60 -17.11
CA ARG A 264 3.90 5.03 -16.88
C ARG A 264 3.88 4.10 -15.65
N ILE A 265 4.91 3.28 -15.46
CA ILE A 265 5.05 2.38 -14.31
C ILE A 265 5.05 3.21 -13.02
N VAL A 266 5.96 4.18 -12.91
CA VAL A 266 6.06 5.04 -11.72
C VAL A 266 4.75 5.77 -11.47
N ARG A 267 4.09 6.28 -12.53
CA ARG A 267 2.78 6.95 -12.44
C ARG A 267 1.69 6.05 -11.87
N LYS A 268 1.61 4.80 -12.33
CA LYS A 268 0.59 3.85 -11.86
C LYS A 268 0.84 3.43 -10.41
N VAL A 269 2.09 3.17 -10.05
CA VAL A 269 2.48 2.89 -8.66
C VAL A 269 2.12 4.10 -7.78
N ALA A 270 2.43 5.32 -8.21
CA ALA A 270 2.08 6.55 -7.48
C ALA A 270 0.57 6.70 -7.26
N GLN A 271 -0.23 6.46 -8.30
CA GLN A 271 -1.68 6.51 -8.24
C GLN A 271 -2.26 5.46 -7.29
N TYR A 272 -1.72 4.24 -7.33
CA TYR A 272 -2.17 3.14 -6.47
C TYR A 272 -2.01 3.47 -4.98
N PHE A 273 -0.86 4.04 -4.59
CA PHE A 273 -0.57 4.40 -3.20
C PHE A 273 -1.10 5.77 -2.77
N TYR A 274 -1.81 6.48 -3.65
CA TYR A 274 -2.37 7.79 -3.32
C TYR A 274 -3.43 7.73 -2.21
N PRO A 275 -4.45 6.83 -2.26
CA PRO A 275 -5.46 6.74 -1.21
C PRO A 275 -4.84 6.49 0.17
N GLN A 276 -3.89 5.56 0.27
CA GLN A 276 -3.25 5.21 1.54
C GLN A 276 -2.59 6.40 2.22
N ARG A 277 -1.88 7.24 1.47
CA ARG A 277 -1.27 8.47 1.99
C ARG A 277 -2.32 9.51 2.40
N GLN A 278 -3.36 9.66 1.59
CA GLN A 278 -4.42 10.65 1.83
C GLN A 278 -5.28 10.29 3.06
N THR A 279 -5.51 9.00 3.30
CA THR A 279 -6.40 8.53 4.36
C THR A 279 -5.67 7.99 5.58
N GLN A 280 -4.35 8.17 5.70
CA GLN A 280 -3.53 7.52 6.72
C GLN A 280 -4.12 7.65 8.13
N VAL A 281 -4.39 8.86 8.60
CA VAL A 281 -4.96 9.10 9.94
C VAL A 281 -6.32 8.41 10.13
N MET A 282 -7.16 8.41 9.10
CA MET A 282 -8.48 7.77 9.16
C MET A 282 -8.36 6.25 9.14
N ASN A 283 -7.41 5.71 8.38
CA ASN A 283 -7.12 4.28 8.31
C ASN A 283 -6.63 3.75 9.67
N GLU A 284 -5.65 4.42 10.27
CA GLU A 284 -5.15 4.08 11.61
C GLU A 284 -6.25 4.20 12.65
N GLY A 285 -7.00 5.32 12.65
CA GLY A 285 -8.11 5.51 13.59
C GLY A 285 -9.21 4.45 13.46
N TRP A 286 -9.54 4.02 12.24
CA TRP A 286 -10.52 2.96 11.99
C TRP A 286 -10.03 1.60 12.50
N ALA A 287 -8.76 1.26 12.24
CA ALA A 287 -8.18 0.02 12.72
C ALA A 287 -7.99 0.02 14.25
N THR A 288 -7.62 1.16 14.85
CA THR A 288 -7.60 1.35 16.30
C THR A 288 -8.99 1.22 16.93
N PHE A 289 -10.03 1.72 16.27
CA PHE A 289 -11.40 1.51 16.75
C PHE A 289 -11.78 0.02 16.77
N TRP A 290 -11.49 -0.70 15.67
CA TRP A 290 -11.87 -2.10 15.54
C TRP A 290 -11.04 -3.03 16.41
N HIS A 291 -9.71 -2.87 16.52
CA HIS A 291 -8.92 -3.74 17.40
C HIS A 291 -9.39 -3.66 18.86
N TYR A 292 -9.83 -2.47 19.27
CA TYR A 292 -10.26 -2.20 20.63
C TYR A 292 -11.63 -2.83 20.84
N THR A 293 -12.55 -2.59 19.91
CA THR A 293 -13.90 -3.14 19.97
C THR A 293 -13.90 -4.66 19.92
N LEU A 294 -13.13 -5.26 19.02
CA LEU A 294 -13.07 -6.72 18.84
C LEU A 294 -12.46 -7.40 20.07
N LEU A 295 -11.30 -6.96 20.54
CA LEU A 295 -10.62 -7.58 21.68
C LEU A 295 -11.40 -7.39 22.99
N ASN A 296 -11.96 -6.20 23.25
CA ASN A 296 -12.83 -6.01 24.42
C ASN A 296 -14.09 -6.88 24.34
N THR A 297 -14.71 -7.00 23.16
CA THR A 297 -15.88 -7.89 22.98
C THR A 297 -15.53 -9.35 23.25
N MET A 298 -14.35 -9.81 22.82
CA MET A 298 -13.87 -11.16 23.12
C MET A 298 -13.61 -11.36 24.61
N TYR A 299 -13.06 -10.34 25.29
CA TYR A 299 -12.88 -10.35 26.75
C TYR A 299 -14.21 -10.41 27.50
N ASP A 300 -15.20 -9.60 27.11
CA ASP A 300 -16.55 -9.58 27.70
C ASP A 300 -17.27 -10.93 27.54
N ARG A 301 -17.00 -11.63 26.43
CA ARG A 301 -17.48 -13.01 26.18
C ARG A 301 -16.74 -14.07 26.99
N GLY A 302 -15.71 -13.67 27.74
CA GLY A 302 -14.89 -14.55 28.58
C GLY A 302 -13.84 -15.34 27.81
N LEU A 303 -13.52 -14.98 26.55
CA LEU A 303 -12.55 -15.69 25.71
C LEU A 303 -11.10 -15.34 26.04
N LEU A 304 -10.84 -14.11 26.53
CA LEU A 304 -9.49 -13.60 26.78
C LEU A 304 -9.17 -13.59 28.28
N ALA A 305 -7.90 -13.77 28.62
CA ALA A 305 -7.40 -13.72 29.99
C ALA A 305 -7.04 -12.29 30.42
N ASP A 306 -7.06 -12.01 31.73
CA ASP A 306 -6.73 -10.68 32.27
C ASP A 306 -5.27 -10.27 31.94
N GLY A 307 -4.33 -11.22 31.96
CA GLY A 307 -2.93 -10.96 31.61
C GLY A 307 -2.75 -10.53 30.15
N PHE A 308 -3.45 -11.21 29.23
CA PHE A 308 -3.53 -10.79 27.82
C PHE A 308 -4.06 -9.36 27.72
N MET A 309 -5.10 -9.04 28.50
CA MET A 309 -5.70 -7.72 28.45
C MET A 309 -4.76 -6.61 28.89
N MET A 310 -4.00 -6.83 29.96
CA MET A 310 -3.02 -5.86 30.46
C MET A 310 -1.92 -5.57 29.44
N GLU A 311 -1.42 -6.60 28.76
CA GLU A 311 -0.39 -6.44 27.73
C GLU A 311 -0.90 -5.63 26.53
N TRP A 312 -2.06 -6.02 25.98
CA TRP A 312 -2.63 -5.32 24.83
C TRP A 312 -3.00 -3.86 25.16
N LEU A 313 -3.61 -3.61 26.32
CA LEU A 313 -4.01 -2.27 26.75
C LEU A 313 -2.80 -1.35 26.96
N SER A 314 -1.68 -1.89 27.46
CA SER A 314 -0.43 -1.14 27.56
C SER A 314 0.06 -0.68 26.19
N SER A 315 0.06 -1.58 25.19
CA SER A 315 0.42 -1.25 23.81
C SER A 315 -0.54 -0.23 23.19
N HIS A 316 -1.86 -0.42 23.35
CA HIS A 316 -2.88 0.50 22.85
C HIS A 316 -2.74 1.91 23.42
N THR A 317 -2.66 2.01 24.75
CA THR A 317 -2.56 3.30 25.44
C THR A 317 -1.28 4.05 25.08
N SER A 318 -0.18 3.33 24.85
CA SER A 318 1.09 3.93 24.38
C SER A 318 0.96 4.60 23.01
N VAL A 319 0.06 4.10 22.14
CA VAL A 319 -0.21 4.69 20.82
C VAL A 319 -1.20 5.84 20.89
N VAL A 320 -2.30 5.68 21.62
CA VAL A 320 -3.38 6.68 21.66
C VAL A 320 -3.12 7.81 22.66
N TYR A 321 -2.07 7.71 23.48
CA TYR A 321 -1.71 8.74 24.44
C TYR A 321 -1.43 10.06 23.73
N GLN A 322 -2.23 11.07 24.06
CA GLN A 322 -2.03 12.44 23.63
C GLN A 322 -1.47 13.23 24.81
N PRO A 323 -0.22 13.71 24.75
CA PRO A 323 0.32 14.57 25.79
C PRO A 323 -0.54 15.84 25.93
N PRO A 324 -0.63 16.44 27.11
CA PRO A 324 -1.25 17.75 27.26
C PRO A 324 -0.41 18.82 26.57
N VAL A 325 -1.08 19.89 26.12
CA VAL A 325 -0.42 21.07 25.53
C VAL A 325 0.62 21.61 26.52
N GLY A 326 1.90 21.59 26.14
CA GLY A 326 3.02 22.03 26.99
C GLY A 326 3.88 20.89 27.56
N HIS A 327 3.51 19.63 27.34
CA HIS A 327 4.39 18.50 27.61
C HIS A 327 5.60 18.52 26.66
N ARG A 328 6.79 18.11 27.12
CA ARG A 328 8.02 18.11 26.29
C ARG A 328 7.91 17.22 25.04
N ALA A 329 6.98 16.28 25.04
CA ALA A 329 6.67 15.40 23.91
C ALA A 329 5.37 15.77 23.16
N TYR A 330 4.74 16.92 23.50
CA TYR A 330 3.57 17.45 22.78
C TYR A 330 3.95 18.02 21.41
#